data_AF-A0A1F5NMP7-F1
#
_entry.id   AF-A0A1F5NMP7-F1
#
_cell.length_a   1.000
_cell.length_b   1.000
_cell.length_c   1.000
_cell.angle_alpha   90.00
_cell.angle_beta   90.00
_cell.angle_gamma   90.00
#
_symmetry.space_group_name_H-M   'P 1'
#
loop_
_entity.id
_entity.type
_entity.pdbx_description
1 polymer ?
#
loop_
_entity_poly.entity_id
_entity_poly.type
_entity_poly.pdbx_seq_one_letter_code
_entity_poly.pdbx_strand_id
1 'polypeptide(L)'
;MQLLDFRNKEKSMGRGIRITLIVICLIIAAFSALLIYRNYQRGKQGEQTTDTDTDKDHAAIIGAKSSELGKLVFESRDCKKAISEASAFLGMYPQAAQIWNLKGACEFDLGRFDEARASFQKVLVLDPGHEAAKNYLARLDFQPGQVVVSGTKTSLDRKDFESKLGLNLDGIFSSGEAIERPANIPEYLSASYVSSKNFSDTVAYLKEELEKPGSKFSISEMPEGTVLASASETEQKFFSVAKGSPVKITIEYQKLR
;
A
#
# COMPACT_ATOMS: atom_id res chain seq x y z
N MET A 1 19.97 -39.35 -22.04
CA MET A 1 20.98 -40.21 -21.38
C MET A 1 21.57 -39.49 -20.16
N GLN A 2 20.75 -39.12 -19.17
CA GLN A 2 21.20 -38.44 -17.94
C GLN A 2 20.64 -39.07 -16.64
N LEU A 3 19.66 -39.98 -16.74
CA LEU A 3 19.06 -40.68 -15.60
C LEU A 3 19.86 -41.92 -15.13
N LEU A 4 20.83 -42.39 -15.92
CA LEU A 4 21.63 -43.56 -15.58
C LEU A 4 22.85 -43.23 -14.70
N ASP A 5 23.23 -41.95 -14.59
CA ASP A 5 24.42 -41.54 -13.85
C ASP A 5 24.15 -41.36 -12.33
N PHE A 6 22.92 -41.01 -11.95
CA PHE A 6 22.54 -40.89 -10.54
C PHE A 6 22.48 -42.26 -9.84
N ARG A 7 22.03 -43.30 -10.56
CA ARG A 7 21.89 -44.67 -10.02
C ARG A 7 23.23 -45.38 -9.82
N ASN A 8 24.30 -44.90 -10.46
CA ASN A 8 25.65 -45.47 -10.33
C ASN A 8 26.46 -44.80 -9.21
N LYS A 9 26.14 -43.54 -8.86
CA LYS A 9 26.75 -42.83 -7.73
C LYS A 9 26.24 -43.32 -6.37
N GLU A 10 25.02 -43.86 -6.30
CA GLU A 10 24.50 -44.51 -5.08
C GLU A 10 25.31 -45.75 -4.71
N LYS A 11 25.74 -46.58 -5.68
CA LYS A 11 26.46 -47.83 -5.40
C LYS A 11 27.91 -47.65 -4.90
N SER A 12 28.50 -46.47 -5.11
CA SER A 12 29.86 -46.14 -4.66
C SER A 12 29.91 -45.50 -3.27
N MET A 13 28.76 -45.23 -2.64
CA MET A 13 28.71 -44.50 -1.38
C MET A 13 28.85 -45.48 -0.21
N GLY A 14 30.01 -45.46 0.45
CA GLY A 14 30.32 -46.33 1.59
C GLY A 14 29.27 -46.25 2.69
N ARG A 15 28.96 -47.39 3.34
CA ARG A 15 27.93 -47.53 4.41
C ARG A 15 27.96 -46.39 5.44
N GLY A 16 29.15 -45.91 5.81
CA GLY A 16 29.32 -44.79 6.76
C GLY A 16 28.69 -43.47 6.29
N ILE A 17 28.88 -43.09 5.03
CA ILE A 17 28.35 -41.83 4.47
C ILE A 17 26.81 -41.84 4.43
N ARG A 18 26.22 -43.01 4.12
CA ARG A 18 24.77 -43.19 4.12
C ARG A 18 24.18 -43.04 5.52
N ILE A 19 24.83 -43.59 6.54
CA ILE A 19 24.40 -43.47 7.94
C ILE A 19 24.48 -42.00 8.39
N THR A 20 25.57 -41.29 8.06
CA THR A 20 25.72 -39.87 8.39
C THR A 20 24.63 -39.00 7.75
N LEU A 21 24.30 -39.23 6.48
CA LEU A 21 23.24 -38.48 5.79
C LEU A 21 21.85 -38.72 6.41
N ILE A 22 21.54 -39.97 6.78
CA ILE A 22 20.28 -40.31 7.46
C ILE A 22 20.19 -39.59 8.82
N VAL A 23 21.27 -39.56 9.59
CA VAL A 23 21.32 -38.87 10.89
C VAL A 23 21.12 -37.36 10.72
N ILE A 24 21.73 -36.74 9.71
CA ILE A 24 21.54 -35.32 9.40
C ILE A 24 20.08 -35.02 9.04
N CYS A 25 19.45 -35.84 8.21
CA CYS A 25 18.04 -35.67 7.86
C CYS A 25 17.11 -35.78 9.07
N LEU A 26 17.38 -36.70 10.01
CA LEU A 26 16.62 -36.85 11.24
C LEU A 26 16.77 -35.63 12.16
N ILE A 27 17.97 -35.04 12.25
CA ILE A 27 18.22 -33.81 13.02
C ILE A 27 17.46 -32.62 12.42
N ILE A 28 17.46 -32.48 11.09
CA ILE A 28 16.75 -31.41 10.39
C ILE A 28 15.23 -31.53 10.61
N ALA A 29 14.69 -32.75 10.54
CA ALA A 29 13.27 -33.02 10.78
C ALA A 29 12.86 -32.73 12.24
N ALA A 30 13.72 -33.07 13.22
CA ALA A 30 13.46 -32.75 14.61
C ALA A 30 13.50 -31.23 14.88
N PHE A 31 14.41 -30.51 14.23
CA PHE A 31 14.53 -29.06 14.36
C PHE A 31 13.35 -28.32 13.75
N SER A 32 12.88 -28.74 12.56
CA SER A 32 11.69 -28.15 11.93
C SER A 32 10.42 -28.44 12.75
N ALA A 33 10.26 -29.64 13.30
CA ALA A 33 9.16 -29.97 14.20
C ALA A 33 9.18 -29.11 15.48
N LEU A 34 10.37 -28.85 16.05
CA LEU A 34 10.51 -27.98 17.22
C LEU A 34 10.18 -26.50 16.91
N LEU A 35 10.54 -26.01 15.72
CA LEU A 35 10.18 -24.66 15.28
C LEU A 35 8.68 -24.52 15.06
N ILE A 36 8.05 -25.51 14.43
CA ILE A 36 6.59 -25.56 14.25
C ILE A 36 5.90 -25.60 15.62
N TYR A 37 6.40 -26.42 16.55
CA TYR A 37 5.88 -26.51 17.91
C TYR A 37 6.06 -25.21 18.69
N ARG A 38 7.23 -24.53 18.60
CA ARG A 38 7.43 -23.20 19.21
C ARG A 38 6.48 -22.16 18.63
N ASN A 39 6.29 -22.12 17.32
CA ASN A 39 5.38 -21.17 16.68
C ASN A 39 3.92 -21.44 17.06
N TYR A 40 3.53 -22.72 17.16
CA TYR A 40 2.23 -23.15 17.65
C TYR A 40 1.99 -22.73 19.11
N GLN A 41 2.98 -22.92 20.00
CA GLN A 41 2.88 -22.48 21.40
C GLN A 41 2.85 -20.94 21.54
N ARG A 42 3.59 -20.22 20.69
CA ARG A 42 3.58 -18.74 20.64
C ARG A 42 2.23 -18.19 20.17
N GLY A 43 1.54 -18.91 19.29
CA GLY A 43 0.17 -18.61 18.89
C GLY A 43 -0.83 -18.76 20.04
N LYS A 44 -0.72 -19.82 20.85
CA LYS A 44 -1.58 -20.05 22.02
C LYS A 44 -1.40 -19.03 23.15
N GLN A 45 -0.19 -18.52 23.38
CA GLN A 45 0.03 -17.47 24.39
C GLN A 45 -0.60 -16.12 24.01
N GLY A 46 -0.94 -15.89 22.73
CA GLY A 46 -1.70 -14.71 22.30
C GLY A 46 -3.21 -14.80 22.50
N GLU A 47 -3.72 -15.94 22.99
CA GLU A 47 -5.15 -16.26 23.07
C GLU A 47 -5.64 -16.61 24.49
N GLN A 48 -4.82 -16.37 25.53
CA GLN A 48 -5.23 -16.58 26.93
C GLN A 48 -4.83 -15.41 27.84
N THR A 49 -5.66 -14.37 27.85
CA THR A 49 -6.00 -13.59 29.06
C THR A 49 -7.45 -13.13 28.95
N THR A 50 -8.37 -13.89 29.50
CA THR A 50 -9.75 -13.44 29.76
C THR A 50 -9.74 -12.63 31.05
N ASP A 51 -9.49 -11.33 30.95
CA ASP A 51 -9.72 -10.37 32.04
C ASP A 51 -10.21 -9.06 31.42
N THR A 52 -11.50 -8.77 31.59
CA THR A 52 -12.23 -7.72 30.84
C THR A 52 -11.74 -6.30 31.13
N ASP A 53 -11.01 -6.10 32.23
CA ASP A 53 -10.36 -4.82 32.53
C ASP A 53 -9.08 -4.61 31.71
N THR A 54 -8.32 -5.68 31.43
CA THR A 54 -7.09 -5.61 30.64
C THR A 54 -7.37 -5.31 29.15
N ASP A 55 -8.48 -5.83 28.61
CA ASP A 55 -8.90 -5.55 27.23
C ASP A 55 -9.31 -4.09 27.02
N LYS A 56 -9.98 -3.47 28.01
CA LYS A 56 -10.31 -2.04 27.98
C LYS A 56 -9.07 -1.16 28.06
N ASP A 57 -8.12 -1.52 28.93
CA ASP A 57 -6.86 -0.81 29.06
C ASP A 57 -6.03 -0.90 27.78
N HIS A 58 -5.96 -2.08 27.15
CA HIS A 58 -5.31 -2.24 25.84
C HIS A 58 -5.99 -1.41 24.74
N ALA A 59 -7.32 -1.41 24.66
CA ALA A 59 -8.04 -0.60 23.67
C ALA A 59 -7.78 0.90 23.87
N ALA A 60 -7.73 1.38 25.12
CA ALA A 60 -7.41 2.77 25.44
C ALA A 60 -5.96 3.14 25.05
N ILE A 61 -4.99 2.27 25.36
CA ILE A 61 -3.58 2.47 25.01
C ILE A 61 -3.39 2.50 23.48
N ILE A 62 -4.03 1.58 22.75
CA ILE A 62 -3.98 1.56 21.29
C ILE A 62 -4.67 2.80 20.71
N GLY A 63 -5.82 3.21 21.25
CA GLY A 63 -6.54 4.41 20.84
C GLY A 63 -5.67 5.67 20.99
N ALA A 64 -5.05 5.86 22.16
CA ALA A 64 -4.15 6.97 22.42
C ALA A 64 -2.96 6.99 21.44
N LYS A 65 -2.32 5.84 21.20
CA LYS A 65 -1.22 5.76 20.23
C LYS A 65 -1.70 6.05 18.81
N SER A 66 -2.88 5.57 18.43
CA SER A 66 -3.47 5.84 17.12
C SER A 66 -3.69 7.34 16.90
N SER A 67 -4.15 8.07 17.92
CA SER A 67 -4.31 9.52 17.83
C SER A 67 -2.97 10.24 17.68
N GLU A 68 -1.94 9.85 18.43
CA GLU A 68 -0.60 10.43 18.32
C GLU A 68 0.00 10.20 16.92
N LEU A 69 -0.04 8.96 16.44
CA LEU A 69 0.44 8.61 15.11
C LEU A 69 -0.37 9.31 14.01
N GLY A 70 -1.69 9.41 14.18
CA GLY A 70 -2.55 10.16 13.27
C GLY A 70 -2.10 11.60 13.06
N LYS A 71 -1.66 12.30 14.11
CA LYS A 71 -1.08 13.65 13.99
C LYS A 71 0.21 13.66 13.18
N LEU A 72 1.09 12.67 13.39
CA LEU A 72 2.32 12.55 12.60
C LEU A 72 2.03 12.30 11.12
N VAL A 73 1.04 11.44 10.82
CA VAL A 73 0.65 11.10 9.45
C VAL A 73 -0.04 12.28 8.75
N PHE A 74 -1.10 12.82 9.35
CA PHE A 74 -2.00 13.74 8.66
C PHE A 74 -1.62 15.22 8.83
N GLU A 75 -1.14 15.62 10.00
CA GLU A 75 -0.80 17.03 10.28
C GLU A 75 0.65 17.33 9.94
N SER A 76 1.58 16.55 10.52
CA SER A 76 3.02 16.80 10.39
C SER A 76 3.63 16.19 9.13
N ARG A 77 2.92 15.23 8.49
CA ARG A 77 3.38 14.44 7.34
C ARG A 77 4.76 13.79 7.52
N ASP A 78 5.16 13.54 8.76
CA ASP A 78 6.44 12.90 9.09
C ASP A 78 6.28 11.38 9.07
N CYS A 79 6.16 10.85 7.85
CA CYS A 79 5.92 9.42 7.63
C CYS A 79 7.07 8.55 8.16
N LYS A 80 8.30 9.05 8.17
CA LYS A 80 9.47 8.29 8.67
C LYS A 80 9.37 8.08 10.18
N LYS A 81 9.06 9.15 10.93
CA LYS A 81 8.86 9.07 12.37
C LYS A 81 7.65 8.21 12.73
N ALA A 82 6.53 8.41 12.03
CA ALA A 82 5.31 7.63 12.23
C ALA A 82 5.55 6.12 12.07
N ILE A 83 6.27 5.70 11.02
CA ILE A 83 6.60 4.28 10.81
C ILE A 83 7.48 3.72 11.94
N SER A 84 8.48 4.48 12.38
CA SER A 84 9.37 4.05 13.46
C SER A 84 8.59 3.82 14.76
N GLU A 85 7.75 4.77 15.14
CA GLU A 85 6.94 4.69 16.36
C GLU A 85 5.86 3.62 16.28
N ALA A 86 5.18 3.50 15.13
CA ALA A 86 4.21 2.45 14.88
C ALA A 86 4.84 1.06 14.99
N SER A 87 6.05 0.87 14.43
CA SER A 87 6.75 -0.42 14.48
C SER A 87 7.15 -0.81 15.90
N ALA A 88 7.67 0.15 16.69
CA ALA A 88 7.98 -0.09 18.10
C ALA A 88 6.73 -0.47 18.90
N PHE A 89 5.61 0.22 18.65
CA PHE A 89 4.36 -0.05 19.33
C PHE A 89 3.73 -1.40 18.95
N LEU A 90 3.76 -1.76 17.67
CA LEU A 90 3.29 -3.04 17.15
C LEU A 90 4.09 -4.23 17.67
N GLY A 91 5.32 -4.02 18.13
CA GLY A 91 6.10 -5.04 18.85
C GLY A 91 5.47 -5.46 20.19
N MET A 92 4.69 -4.56 20.81
CA MET A 92 3.95 -4.83 22.05
C MET A 92 2.49 -5.17 21.76
N TYR A 93 1.87 -4.51 20.77
CA TYR A 93 0.46 -4.66 20.41
C TYR A 93 0.28 -5.12 18.95
N PRO A 94 0.60 -6.38 18.63
CA PRO A 94 0.60 -6.87 17.24
C PRO A 94 -0.80 -6.99 16.63
N GLN A 95 -1.86 -6.97 17.45
CA GLN A 95 -3.27 -7.05 17.03
C GLN A 95 -3.92 -5.67 16.81
N ALA A 96 -3.16 -4.57 16.90
CA ALA A 96 -3.68 -3.23 16.73
C ALA A 96 -3.89 -2.86 15.24
N ALA A 97 -5.05 -3.21 14.69
CA ALA A 97 -5.38 -3.00 13.27
C ALA A 97 -5.23 -1.53 12.82
N GLN A 98 -5.70 -0.57 13.63
CA GLN A 98 -5.58 0.85 13.28
C GLN A 98 -4.12 1.33 13.16
N ILE A 99 -3.19 0.76 13.93
CA ILE A 99 -1.77 1.12 13.88
C ILE A 99 -1.11 0.52 12.64
N TRP A 100 -1.45 -0.71 12.28
CA TRP A 100 -1.04 -1.30 11.01
C TRP A 100 -1.53 -0.47 9.81
N ASN A 101 -2.77 0.05 9.86
CA ASN A 101 -3.30 0.90 8.80
C ASN A 101 -2.53 2.22 8.67
N LEU A 102 -2.25 2.92 9.78
CA LEU A 102 -1.47 4.16 9.77
C LEU A 102 -0.04 3.95 9.27
N LYS A 103 0.61 2.86 9.71
CA LYS A 103 1.93 2.45 9.22
C LYS A 103 1.89 2.18 7.71
N GLY A 104 0.89 1.41 7.25
CA GLY A 104 0.71 1.10 5.83
C GLY A 104 0.49 2.33 4.97
N ALA A 105 -0.29 3.31 5.45
CA ALA A 105 -0.50 4.58 4.75
C ALA A 105 0.81 5.37 4.58
N CYS A 106 1.60 5.50 5.65
CA CYS A 106 2.91 6.14 5.56
C CYS A 106 3.90 5.38 4.67
N GLU A 107 3.88 4.04 4.70
CA GLU A 107 4.70 3.21 3.82
C GLU A 107 4.29 3.39 2.36
N PHE A 108 2.99 3.46 2.09
CA PHE A 108 2.45 3.75 0.78
C PHE A 108 2.90 5.13 0.29
N ASP A 109 2.75 6.19 1.10
CA ASP A 109 3.15 7.56 0.75
C ASP A 109 4.66 7.70 0.52
N LEU A 110 5.48 6.89 1.18
CA LEU A 110 6.94 6.84 0.98
C LEU A 110 7.36 5.90 -0.17
N GLY A 111 6.42 5.27 -0.86
CA GLY A 111 6.70 4.34 -1.95
C GLY A 111 7.20 2.95 -1.53
N ARG A 112 7.11 2.62 -0.24
CA ARG A 112 7.48 1.31 0.33
C ARG A 112 6.34 0.32 0.15
N PHE A 113 6.03 -0.01 -1.09
CA PHE A 113 4.79 -0.72 -1.45
C PHE A 113 4.72 -2.16 -0.96
N ASP A 114 5.84 -2.87 -0.89
CA ASP A 114 5.87 -4.23 -0.35
C ASP A 114 5.58 -4.23 1.16
N GLU A 115 6.16 -3.28 1.89
CA GLU A 115 5.89 -3.08 3.31
C GLU A 115 4.47 -2.59 3.56
N ALA A 116 3.99 -1.63 2.77
CA ALA A 116 2.63 -1.13 2.83
C ALA A 116 1.62 -2.26 2.62
N ARG A 117 1.83 -3.09 1.59
CA ARG A 117 1.03 -4.27 1.31
C ARG A 117 0.98 -5.22 2.51
N ALA A 118 2.13 -5.54 3.09
CA ALA A 118 2.20 -6.40 4.27
C ALA A 118 1.43 -5.81 5.45
N SER A 119 1.55 -4.50 5.67
CA SER A 119 0.81 -3.77 6.71
C SER A 119 -0.70 -3.84 6.46
N PHE A 120 -1.19 -3.54 5.25
CA PHE A 120 -2.63 -3.58 4.94
C PHE A 120 -3.21 -5.00 4.93
N GLN A 121 -2.46 -6.00 4.48
CA GLN A 121 -2.86 -7.40 4.61
C GLN A 121 -3.00 -7.79 6.09
N LYS A 122 -2.10 -7.29 6.95
CA LYS A 122 -2.22 -7.51 8.39
C LYS A 122 -3.47 -6.84 8.97
N VAL A 123 -3.84 -5.65 8.50
CA VAL A 123 -5.12 -5.01 8.84
C VAL A 123 -6.28 -5.94 8.48
N LEU A 124 -6.35 -6.46 7.26
CA LEU A 124 -7.46 -7.31 6.82
C LEU A 124 -7.53 -8.68 7.51
N VAL A 125 -6.40 -9.19 8.04
CA VAL A 125 -6.40 -10.38 8.91
C VAL A 125 -7.06 -10.09 10.25
N LEU A 126 -6.88 -8.87 10.78
CA LEU A 126 -7.42 -8.46 12.09
C LEU A 126 -8.85 -7.92 11.99
N ASP A 127 -9.13 -7.19 10.91
CA ASP A 127 -10.42 -6.60 10.58
C ASP A 127 -10.70 -6.77 9.06
N PRO A 128 -11.37 -7.86 8.66
CA PRO A 128 -11.75 -8.10 7.28
C PRO A 128 -12.69 -7.03 6.68
N GLY A 129 -13.36 -6.24 7.52
CA GLY A 129 -14.27 -5.17 7.14
C GLY A 129 -13.59 -3.82 6.88
N HIS A 130 -12.27 -3.73 7.05
CA HIS A 130 -11.56 -2.45 7.01
C HIS A 130 -11.43 -1.89 5.58
N GLU A 131 -12.43 -1.11 5.16
CA GLU A 131 -12.55 -0.58 3.78
C GLU A 131 -11.32 0.20 3.31
N ALA A 132 -10.70 1.02 4.16
CA ALA A 132 -9.51 1.77 3.77
C ALA A 132 -8.33 0.86 3.38
N ALA A 133 -8.16 -0.30 4.06
CA ALA A 133 -7.08 -1.22 3.77
C ALA A 133 -7.34 -1.99 2.46
N LYS A 134 -8.61 -2.33 2.17
CA LYS A 134 -9.01 -2.88 0.86
C LYS A 134 -8.71 -1.90 -0.27
N ASN A 135 -9.03 -0.63 -0.08
CA ASN A 135 -8.77 0.42 -1.07
C ASN A 135 -7.27 0.58 -1.33
N TYR A 136 -6.43 0.61 -0.30
CA TYR A 136 -4.98 0.67 -0.48
C TYR A 136 -4.43 -0.59 -1.16
N LEU A 137 -4.90 -1.78 -0.79
CA LEU A 137 -4.49 -3.01 -1.49
C LEU A 137 -4.94 -3.02 -2.95
N ALA A 138 -6.15 -2.55 -3.25
CA ALA A 138 -6.61 -2.40 -4.64
C ALA A 138 -5.70 -1.46 -5.43
N ARG A 139 -5.24 -0.34 -4.84
CA ARG A 139 -4.24 0.55 -5.44
C ARG A 139 -2.88 -0.14 -5.65
N LEU A 140 -2.46 -0.99 -4.71
CA LEU A 140 -1.20 -1.74 -4.78
C LEU A 140 -1.24 -2.95 -5.75
N ASP A 141 -2.41 -3.56 -5.91
CA ASP A 141 -2.71 -4.70 -6.79
C ASP A 141 -2.98 -4.26 -8.22
N PHE A 142 -3.29 -2.98 -8.42
CA PHE A 142 -3.43 -2.41 -9.73
C PHE A 142 -2.06 -2.34 -10.43
N GLN A 143 -1.81 -3.25 -11.38
CA GLN A 143 -0.67 -3.20 -12.30
C GLN A 143 -1.16 -3.10 -13.75
N PRO A 144 -0.66 -2.10 -14.50
CA PRO A 144 0.23 -2.47 -15.61
C PRO A 144 1.62 -1.85 -15.44
N GLY A 145 2.60 -2.71 -15.14
CA GLY A 145 4.03 -2.46 -15.33
C GLY A 145 4.71 -1.55 -14.29
N GLN A 146 5.09 -2.16 -13.16
CA GLN A 146 6.03 -1.70 -12.12
C GLN A 146 6.89 -0.45 -12.43
N VAL A 147 6.91 0.54 -11.51
CA VAL A 147 7.98 0.75 -10.49
C VAL A 147 7.77 2.06 -9.70
N VAL A 148 7.96 2.01 -8.39
CA VAL A 148 8.06 3.15 -7.47
C VAL A 148 9.32 3.98 -7.70
N VAL A 149 9.20 5.32 -7.66
CA VAL A 149 10.30 6.18 -7.24
C VAL A 149 9.78 7.24 -6.28
N SER A 150 10.38 7.29 -5.10
CA SER A 150 10.38 8.45 -4.19
C SER A 150 11.17 9.56 -4.88
N GLY A 151 10.52 10.65 -5.23
CA GLY A 151 11.10 11.51 -6.25
C GLY A 151 12.08 12.57 -5.79
N THR A 152 12.74 13.04 -6.84
CA THR A 152 13.37 14.34 -6.97
C THR A 152 12.44 15.21 -7.81
N LYS A 153 12.26 16.46 -7.41
CA LYS A 153 11.53 17.49 -8.17
C LYS A 153 12.09 17.59 -9.60
N THR A 154 11.28 17.30 -10.61
CA THR A 154 11.58 17.64 -12.02
C THR A 154 10.60 18.71 -12.47
N SER A 155 11.08 19.76 -13.14
CA SER A 155 10.18 20.76 -13.73
C SER A 155 9.53 20.18 -14.97
N LEU A 156 8.24 19.86 -14.89
CA LEU A 156 7.42 19.57 -16.07
C LEU A 156 6.57 20.80 -16.37
N ASP A 157 6.53 21.25 -17.63
CA ASP A 157 5.65 22.34 -18.02
C ASP A 157 4.18 21.92 -17.85
N ARG A 158 3.35 22.80 -17.27
CA ARG A 158 1.92 22.58 -17.05
C ARG A 158 1.23 22.18 -18.36
N LYS A 159 1.58 22.84 -19.47
CA LYS A 159 1.02 22.56 -20.79
C LYS A 159 1.36 21.15 -21.28
N ASP A 160 2.60 20.71 -21.05
CA ASP A 160 3.03 19.36 -21.42
C ASP A 160 2.26 18.30 -20.63
N PHE A 161 2.04 18.51 -19.33
CA PHE A 161 1.24 17.60 -18.51
C PHE A 161 -0.24 17.58 -18.93
N GLU A 162 -0.85 18.74 -19.11
CA GLU A 162 -2.26 18.86 -19.49
C GLU A 162 -2.53 18.27 -20.87
N SER A 163 -1.60 18.43 -21.81
CA SER A 163 -1.69 17.80 -23.14
C SER A 163 -1.78 16.27 -23.06
N LYS A 164 -1.12 15.64 -22.09
CA LYS A 164 -1.13 14.19 -21.86
C LYS A 164 -2.41 13.71 -21.17
N LEU A 165 -3.05 14.56 -20.37
CA LEU A 165 -4.35 14.25 -19.80
C LEU A 165 -5.44 14.19 -20.88
N GLY A 166 -5.27 14.90 -22.01
CA GLY A 166 -6.31 15.00 -23.04
C GLY A 166 -7.57 15.69 -22.51
N LEU A 167 -7.39 16.58 -21.52
CA LEU A 167 -8.44 17.36 -20.85
C LEU A 167 -8.15 18.85 -21.01
N ASN A 168 -9.20 19.66 -21.11
CA ASN A 168 -9.06 21.12 -21.14
C ASN A 168 -9.22 21.71 -19.73
N LEU A 169 -8.10 21.86 -19.02
CA LEU A 169 -8.07 22.29 -17.61
C LEU A 169 -8.07 23.84 -17.44
N ASP A 170 -7.97 24.61 -18.52
CA ASP A 170 -7.83 26.07 -18.47
C ASP A 170 -9.07 26.80 -17.89
N GLY A 171 -10.24 26.15 -17.88
CA GLY A 171 -11.49 26.75 -17.37
C GLY A 171 -11.63 26.77 -15.85
N ILE A 172 -10.85 25.96 -15.11
CA ILE A 172 -11.05 25.78 -13.66
C ILE A 172 -9.79 25.83 -12.80
N PHE A 173 -8.59 25.76 -13.37
CA PHE A 173 -7.37 25.55 -12.57
C PHE A 173 -6.43 26.76 -12.54
N SER A 174 -6.16 27.29 -11.34
CA SER A 174 -5.41 28.54 -11.13
C SER A 174 -3.91 28.36 -10.88
N SER A 175 -3.46 27.20 -10.41
CA SER A 175 -2.04 26.84 -10.30
C SER A 175 -1.87 25.32 -10.23
N GLY A 176 -0.75 24.82 -10.75
CA GLY A 176 -0.36 23.41 -10.65
C GLY A 176 1.16 23.30 -10.45
N GLU A 177 1.60 22.44 -9.53
CA GLU A 177 3.00 22.01 -9.45
C GLU A 177 3.15 20.64 -10.12
N ALA A 178 4.12 20.51 -11.01
CA ALA A 178 4.33 19.33 -11.84
C ALA A 178 5.85 19.04 -12.04
N ILE A 179 6.49 17.87 -11.86
CA ILE A 179 6.14 16.52 -11.32
C ILE A 179 7.45 15.77 -10.98
N GLU A 180 7.43 14.85 -10.00
CA GLU A 180 8.44 13.79 -9.83
C GLU A 180 8.32 12.71 -10.93
N ARG A 181 9.39 12.46 -11.70
CA ARG A 181 9.43 11.39 -12.71
C ARG A 181 10.14 10.15 -12.15
N PRO A 182 9.43 9.06 -11.83
CA PRO A 182 10.09 7.79 -11.56
C PRO A 182 10.91 7.34 -12.75
N ALA A 183 12.20 7.05 -12.56
CA ALA A 183 13.11 6.58 -13.59
C ALA A 183 12.66 5.27 -14.28
N ASN A 184 11.60 4.62 -13.79
CA ASN A 184 11.27 3.24 -14.09
C ASN A 184 9.80 3.00 -14.50
N ILE A 185 8.92 4.02 -14.48
CA ILE A 185 7.58 3.94 -15.11
C ILE A 185 7.66 4.71 -16.43
N PRO A 186 7.22 4.12 -17.57
CA PRO A 186 7.35 4.76 -18.88
C PRO A 186 6.85 6.21 -18.89
N GLU A 187 5.67 6.46 -18.29
CA GLU A 187 5.13 7.81 -18.03
C GLU A 187 4.14 7.78 -16.83
N TYR A 188 4.60 8.10 -15.62
CA TYR A 188 3.76 8.40 -14.45
C TYR A 188 3.87 9.89 -14.12
N LEU A 189 2.73 10.55 -13.90
CA LEU A 189 2.65 11.98 -13.73
C LEU A 189 1.66 12.33 -12.60
N SER A 190 2.08 13.10 -11.58
CA SER A 190 1.21 13.61 -10.52
C SER A 190 1.28 15.13 -10.37
N ALA A 191 0.15 15.82 -10.30
CA ALA A 191 0.08 17.26 -10.05
C ALA A 191 -1.07 17.63 -9.10
N SER A 192 -0.86 18.67 -8.29
CA SER A 192 -1.89 19.24 -7.42
C SER A 192 -2.37 20.58 -7.95
N TYR A 193 -3.67 20.80 -7.91
CA TYR A 193 -4.32 21.99 -8.39
C TYR A 193 -5.34 22.57 -7.41
N VAL A 194 -5.75 23.79 -7.68
CA VAL A 194 -6.85 24.48 -7.01
C VAL A 194 -7.95 24.81 -8.02
N SER A 195 -9.18 24.40 -7.73
CA SER A 195 -10.35 24.72 -8.57
C SER A 195 -10.90 26.11 -8.24
N SER A 196 -11.30 26.84 -9.28
CA SER A 196 -12.06 28.10 -9.19
C SER A 196 -13.55 27.89 -8.91
N LYS A 197 -14.05 26.64 -8.99
CA LYS A 197 -15.43 26.27 -8.74
C LYS A 197 -15.60 25.67 -7.34
N ASN A 198 -16.85 25.61 -6.87
CA ASN A 198 -17.18 24.87 -5.66
C ASN A 198 -17.00 23.36 -5.85
N PHE A 199 -17.08 22.60 -4.75
CA PHE A 199 -16.84 21.16 -4.76
C PHE A 199 -17.77 20.39 -5.72
N SER A 200 -19.08 20.65 -5.65
CA SER A 200 -20.08 19.96 -6.47
C SER A 200 -19.85 20.20 -7.96
N ASP A 201 -19.63 21.45 -8.35
CA ASP A 201 -19.42 21.82 -9.75
C ASP A 201 -18.08 21.30 -10.27
N THR A 202 -17.07 21.20 -9.40
CA THR A 202 -15.77 20.60 -9.75
C THR A 202 -15.92 19.10 -10.02
N VAL A 203 -16.62 18.37 -9.15
CA VAL A 203 -16.88 16.93 -9.34
C VAL A 203 -17.73 16.69 -10.58
N ALA A 204 -18.78 17.49 -10.81
CA ALA A 204 -19.64 17.37 -11.98
C ALA A 204 -18.86 17.58 -13.29
N TYR A 205 -18.04 18.63 -13.35
CA TYR A 205 -17.18 18.91 -14.49
C TYR A 205 -16.20 17.76 -14.78
N LEU A 206 -15.49 17.28 -13.75
CA LEU A 206 -14.54 16.18 -13.92
C LEU A 206 -15.23 14.88 -14.33
N LYS A 207 -16.45 14.63 -13.84
CA LYS A 207 -17.24 13.47 -14.26
C LYS A 207 -17.53 13.53 -15.77
N GLU A 208 -18.04 14.65 -16.26
CA GLU A 208 -18.34 14.85 -17.68
C GLU A 208 -17.10 14.65 -18.57
N GLU A 209 -15.95 15.18 -18.14
CA GLU A 209 -14.69 15.07 -18.88
C GLU A 209 -14.10 13.64 -18.87
N LEU A 210 -14.31 12.88 -17.79
CA LEU A 210 -13.68 11.57 -17.60
C LEU A 210 -14.55 10.41 -18.08
N GLU A 211 -15.87 10.60 -18.13
CA GLU A 211 -16.85 9.61 -18.56
C GLU A 211 -16.91 9.57 -20.10
N LYS A 212 -15.84 9.07 -20.74
CA LYS A 212 -15.76 8.94 -22.22
C LYS A 212 -16.07 7.51 -22.68
N PRO A 213 -16.69 7.32 -23.86
CA PRO A 213 -16.92 6.01 -24.44
C PRO A 213 -15.62 5.19 -24.55
N GLY A 214 -15.65 3.92 -24.13
CA GLY A 214 -14.49 3.02 -24.15
C GLY A 214 -13.58 3.13 -22.93
N SER A 215 -13.87 4.01 -21.97
CA SER A 215 -13.18 4.07 -20.67
C SER A 215 -13.98 3.36 -19.58
N LYS A 216 -13.29 2.67 -18.68
CA LYS A 216 -13.85 2.21 -17.41
C LYS A 216 -13.81 3.39 -16.45
N PHE A 217 -14.96 3.98 -16.21
CA PHE A 217 -15.13 5.09 -15.28
C PHE A 217 -15.69 4.59 -13.94
N SER A 218 -15.17 5.12 -12.83
CA SER A 218 -15.70 4.87 -11.50
C SER A 218 -15.59 6.12 -10.62
N ILE A 219 -16.56 6.27 -9.72
CA ILE A 219 -16.58 7.33 -8.73
C ILE A 219 -16.68 6.72 -7.33
N SER A 220 -15.94 7.25 -6.38
CA SER A 220 -15.97 6.83 -4.98
C SER A 220 -16.11 8.04 -4.08
N GLU A 221 -17.22 8.09 -3.34
CA GLU A 221 -17.46 9.15 -2.36
C GLU A 221 -16.77 8.83 -1.04
N MET A 222 -16.18 9.86 -0.44
CA MET A 222 -15.49 9.78 0.84
C MET A 222 -16.01 10.89 1.77
N PRO A 223 -15.86 10.76 3.10
CA PRO A 223 -16.24 11.82 4.03
C PRO A 223 -15.61 13.17 3.67
N GLU A 224 -14.31 13.17 3.34
CA GLU A 224 -13.50 14.36 3.06
C GLU A 224 -13.43 14.77 1.57
N GLY A 225 -14.11 14.06 0.66
CA GLY A 225 -13.91 14.29 -0.77
C GLY A 225 -14.55 13.27 -1.69
N THR A 226 -14.14 13.33 -2.96
CA THR A 226 -14.55 12.38 -3.99
C THR A 226 -13.35 12.00 -4.82
N VAL A 227 -13.21 10.72 -5.13
CA VAL A 227 -12.23 10.22 -6.09
C VAL A 227 -12.95 9.82 -7.37
N LEU A 228 -12.51 10.39 -8.50
CA LEU A 228 -12.94 9.98 -9.84
C LEU A 228 -11.79 9.25 -10.51
N ALA A 229 -12.06 8.09 -11.09
CA ALA A 229 -11.07 7.31 -11.83
C ALA A 229 -11.58 7.00 -13.24
N SER A 230 -10.71 7.12 -14.23
CA SER A 230 -10.96 6.72 -15.61
C SER A 230 -9.78 5.92 -16.12
N ALA A 231 -10.05 4.75 -16.69
CA ALA A 231 -9.02 3.85 -17.22
C ALA A 231 -9.40 3.35 -18.62
N SER A 232 -8.41 3.24 -19.50
CA SER A 232 -8.50 2.61 -20.81
C SER A 232 -7.49 1.45 -20.90
N GLU A 233 -7.32 0.87 -22.09
CA GLU A 233 -6.26 -0.12 -22.33
C GLU A 233 -4.85 0.50 -22.22
N THR A 234 -4.71 1.79 -22.49
CA THR A 234 -3.42 2.46 -22.67
C THR A 234 -3.09 3.50 -21.60
N GLU A 235 -4.05 3.89 -20.77
CA GLU A 235 -3.85 4.91 -19.74
C GLU A 235 -4.83 4.79 -18.57
N GLN A 236 -4.47 5.39 -17.45
CA GLN A 236 -5.36 5.58 -16.31
C GLN A 236 -5.15 6.94 -15.65
N LYS A 237 -6.22 7.46 -15.06
CA LYS A 237 -6.28 8.78 -14.44
C LYS A 237 -7.06 8.72 -13.14
N PHE A 238 -6.54 9.33 -12.09
CA PHE A 238 -7.20 9.49 -10.80
C PHE A 238 -7.28 10.97 -10.44
N PHE A 239 -8.46 11.39 -9.98
CA PHE A 239 -8.75 12.76 -9.56
C PHE A 239 -9.28 12.71 -8.14
N SER A 240 -8.45 13.09 -7.18
CA SER A 240 -8.84 13.22 -5.78
C SER A 240 -9.28 14.66 -5.52
N VAL A 241 -10.57 14.88 -5.35
CA VAL A 241 -11.18 16.19 -5.08
C VAL A 241 -11.48 16.30 -3.59
N ALA A 242 -10.82 17.21 -2.89
CA ALA A 242 -11.05 17.45 -1.46
C ALA A 242 -12.20 18.44 -1.23
N LYS A 243 -13.07 18.14 -0.26
CA LYS A 243 -14.05 19.11 0.24
C LYS A 243 -13.30 20.24 0.96
N GLY A 244 -13.62 21.49 0.62
CA GLY A 244 -12.98 22.65 1.23
C GLY A 244 -13.09 23.91 0.37
N SER A 245 -12.64 25.02 0.94
CA SER A 245 -12.46 26.29 0.22
C SER A 245 -11.03 26.79 0.49
N PRO A 246 -10.15 26.84 -0.52
CA PRO A 246 -10.43 26.51 -1.92
C PRO A 246 -10.46 24.98 -2.16
N VAL A 247 -11.17 24.53 -3.20
CA VAL A 247 -11.25 23.10 -3.56
C VAL A 247 -9.92 22.66 -4.13
N LYS A 248 -9.27 21.69 -3.48
CA LYS A 248 -7.99 21.12 -3.93
C LYS A 248 -8.23 19.84 -4.72
N ILE A 249 -7.51 19.68 -5.82
CA ILE A 249 -7.52 18.47 -6.64
C ILE A 249 -6.11 17.92 -6.75
N THR A 250 -5.96 16.61 -6.57
CA THR A 250 -4.73 15.90 -6.93
C THR A 250 -5.02 14.98 -8.11
N ILE A 251 -4.23 15.12 -9.17
CA ILE A 251 -4.36 14.35 -10.41
C ILE A 251 -3.17 13.41 -10.52
N GLU A 252 -3.43 12.11 -10.63
CA GLU A 252 -2.43 11.09 -10.95
C GLU A 252 -2.75 10.51 -12.34
N TYR A 253 -1.79 10.56 -13.25
CA TYR A 253 -1.85 10.01 -14.61
C TYR A 253 -0.79 8.94 -14.78
N GLN A 254 -1.18 7.81 -15.38
CA GLN A 254 -0.25 6.76 -15.75
C GLN A 254 -0.56 6.23 -17.13
N LYS A 255 0.46 6.17 -17.97
CA LYS A 255 0.40 5.48 -19.26
C LYS A 255 0.68 3.98 -19.05
N LEU A 256 -0.20 3.15 -19.58
CA LEU A 256 -0.12 1.69 -19.54
C LEU A 256 0.61 1.21 -20.81
N ARG A 257 1.44 0.17 -20.67
CA ARG A 257 2.31 -0.33 -21.76
C ARG A 257 1.54 -0.88 -22.95
#